data_AF-A0A7K3MXU5-F1
#
_entry.id   AF-A0A7K3MXU5-F1
#
_cell.length_a   1.000
_cell.length_b   1.000
_cell.length_c   1.000
_cell.angle_alpha   90.00
_cell.angle_beta   90.00
_cell.angle_gamma   90.00
#
_symmetry.space_group_name_H-M   'P 1'
#
loop_
_entity.id
_entity.type
_entity.pdbx_description
1 polymer ?
#
loop_
_entity_poly.entity_id
_entity_poly.type
_entity_poly.pdbx_seq_one_letter_code
_entity_poly.pdbx_strand_id
1 'polypeptide(L)'
;MSRLIQVFEHDKLTSKSLCSKGEELGDKIIDKLWQYNDSNKNIYFEAIRHGVKFKNFVGVIQIGGTTIEILPKADKLNTASDSEKDIWHKVLLKMLAQCKKIKVNAVSEASLRKRNHSLLDLYFELYLSEVKQLLQKGLIKKYNYKNDNVLALKGRLNFAKNIEQNLIRQERFFTTHQVYDYDHIANQILYKALKVLKTISNNSFLIDTINRLLLDFPEIKEVEIKKAHFDKLISNRKTAAYNEAIKIAKMILLNYSPDIKGGDENMLALLFDINPVLNKIGAY
;
A
#
# COMPACT_ATOMS: atom_id res chain seq x y z
N MET A 1 -17.03 -9.37 6.86
CA MET A 1 -17.64 -8.30 6.03
C MET A 1 -17.27 -6.95 6.62
N SER A 2 -16.64 -6.08 5.83
CA SER A 2 -16.12 -4.75 6.22
C SER A 2 -17.26 -3.74 6.45
N ARG A 3 -17.00 -2.68 7.23
CA ARG A 3 -17.91 -1.53 7.38
C ARG A 3 -17.73 -0.63 6.16
N LEU A 4 -18.61 -0.74 5.16
CA LEU A 4 -18.52 0.04 3.92
C LEU A 4 -19.45 1.24 3.97
N ILE A 5 -19.00 2.41 3.53
CA ILE A 5 -19.83 3.59 3.31
C ILE A 5 -19.48 4.24 1.98
N GLN A 6 -20.50 4.63 1.22
CA GLN A 6 -20.36 5.25 -0.10
C GLN A 6 -21.02 6.62 -0.09
N VAL A 7 -20.23 7.64 -0.44
CA VAL A 7 -20.59 9.06 -0.48
C VAL A 7 -20.13 9.65 -1.80
N PHE A 8 -20.75 10.74 -2.25
CA PHE A 8 -20.24 11.45 -3.43
C PHE A 8 -19.24 12.54 -3.05
N GLU A 9 -18.45 12.99 -4.01
CA GLU A 9 -17.73 14.26 -3.88
C GLU A 9 -18.72 15.40 -3.55
N HIS A 10 -18.25 16.40 -2.81
CA HIS A 10 -19.08 17.49 -2.25
C HIS A 10 -20.15 17.09 -1.20
N ASP A 11 -20.38 15.79 -0.96
CA ASP A 11 -21.28 15.37 0.11
C ASP A 11 -20.65 15.55 1.50
N LYS A 12 -21.51 15.47 2.52
CA LYS A 12 -21.12 15.50 3.92
C LYS A 12 -21.14 14.09 4.48
N LEU A 13 -20.13 13.76 5.28
CA LEU A 13 -20.05 12.55 6.08
C LEU A 13 -19.91 12.94 7.54
N THR A 14 -20.77 12.42 8.40
CA THR A 14 -20.77 12.72 9.84
C THR A 14 -20.52 11.45 10.64
N SER A 15 -20.17 11.60 11.93
CA SER A 15 -20.00 10.45 12.83
C SER A 15 -21.25 9.60 12.97
N LYS A 16 -22.44 10.17 12.72
CA LYS A 16 -23.74 9.48 12.74
C LYS A 16 -24.13 8.86 11.39
N SER A 17 -23.31 9.02 10.35
CA SER A 17 -23.59 8.37 9.06
C SER A 17 -23.52 6.86 9.21
N LEU A 18 -24.49 6.14 8.64
CA LEU A 18 -24.63 4.70 8.77
C LEU A 18 -23.81 3.97 7.69
N CYS A 19 -23.00 3.01 8.11
CA CYS A 19 -22.34 2.06 7.23
C CYS A 19 -23.35 1.05 6.66
N SER A 20 -22.93 0.25 5.69
CA SER A 20 -23.72 -0.83 5.07
C SER A 20 -24.32 -1.85 6.04
N LYS A 21 -23.80 -1.93 7.28
CA LYS A 21 -24.32 -2.78 8.37
C LYS A 21 -25.34 -2.08 9.28
N GLY A 22 -25.66 -0.82 9.05
CA GLY A 22 -26.51 -0.01 9.94
C GLY A 22 -25.80 0.49 11.20
N GLU A 23 -24.48 0.36 11.29
CA GLU A 23 -23.66 0.91 12.38
C GLU A 23 -23.26 2.35 12.07
N GLU A 24 -23.32 3.25 13.06
CA GLU A 24 -22.79 4.62 12.95
C GLU A 24 -21.27 4.59 12.74
N LEU A 25 -20.73 5.54 11.97
CA LEU A 25 -19.30 5.66 11.67
C LEU A 25 -18.45 5.86 12.94
N GLY A 26 -18.89 6.76 13.83
CA GLY A 26 -18.24 7.15 15.07
C GLY A 26 -17.21 8.29 14.91
N ASP A 27 -16.99 9.04 15.98
CA ASP A 27 -16.11 10.23 15.96
C ASP A 27 -14.64 9.89 15.70
N LYS A 28 -14.17 8.70 16.13
CA LYS A 28 -12.78 8.24 15.90
C LYS A 28 -12.39 8.26 14.42
N ILE A 29 -13.32 7.89 13.53
CA ILE A 29 -13.08 7.88 12.09
C ILE A 29 -13.01 9.31 11.55
N ILE A 30 -13.87 10.20 12.03
CA ILE A 30 -13.86 11.62 11.66
C ILE A 30 -12.55 12.28 12.10
N ASP A 31 -12.08 12.02 13.31
CA ASP A 31 -10.80 12.55 13.83
C ASP A 31 -9.63 12.12 12.94
N LYS A 32 -9.60 10.85 12.50
CA LYS A 32 -8.57 10.36 11.56
C LYS A 32 -8.65 11.05 10.19
N LEU A 33 -9.85 11.32 9.68
CA LEU A 33 -10.03 12.08 8.44
C LEU A 33 -9.50 13.51 8.58
N TRP A 34 -9.72 14.17 9.73
CA TRP A 34 -9.16 15.50 10.00
C TRP A 34 -7.63 15.46 10.07
N GLN A 35 -7.04 14.54 10.85
CA GLN A 35 -5.58 14.39 10.95
C GLN A 35 -4.92 14.15 9.59
N TYR A 36 -5.54 13.31 8.75
CA TYR A 36 -5.08 13.07 7.39
C TYR A 36 -5.17 14.34 6.53
N ASN A 37 -6.25 15.09 6.63
CA ASN A 37 -6.41 16.35 5.90
C ASN A 37 -5.37 17.39 6.32
N ASP A 38 -5.12 17.54 7.63
CA ASP A 38 -4.12 18.47 8.17
C ASP A 38 -2.71 18.14 7.65
N SER A 39 -2.34 16.86 7.67
CA SER A 39 -1.07 16.37 7.15
C SER A 39 -0.89 16.62 5.64
N ASN A 40 -2.01 16.82 4.92
CA ASN A 40 -2.06 17.07 3.49
C ASN A 40 -2.49 18.50 3.14
N LYS A 41 -2.27 19.47 4.05
CA LYS A 41 -2.54 20.91 3.81
C LYS A 41 -4.02 21.22 3.52
N ASN A 42 -4.93 20.42 4.07
CA ASN A 42 -6.36 20.62 4.00
C ASN A 42 -6.97 20.64 2.58
N ILE A 43 -6.37 19.88 1.66
CA ILE A 43 -6.81 19.84 0.26
C ILE A 43 -7.99 18.90 0.00
N TYR A 44 -8.24 17.90 0.85
CA TYR A 44 -9.21 16.84 0.56
C TYR A 44 -10.60 17.13 1.11
N PHE A 45 -10.69 17.70 2.31
CA PHE A 45 -11.96 17.91 3.01
C PHE A 45 -12.10 19.32 3.57
N GLU A 46 -13.33 19.74 3.82
CA GLU A 46 -13.69 20.86 4.70
C GLU A 46 -14.18 20.27 6.02
N ALA A 47 -13.57 20.67 7.15
CA ALA A 47 -14.03 20.22 8.46
C ALA A 47 -15.41 20.84 8.79
N ILE A 48 -16.33 20.00 9.25
CA ILE A 48 -17.66 20.43 9.74
C ILE A 48 -17.90 19.84 11.12
N ARG A 49 -18.87 20.36 11.88
CA ARG A 49 -19.16 19.83 13.22
C ARG A 49 -19.50 18.34 13.16
N HIS A 50 -18.72 17.51 13.88
CA HIS A 50 -18.83 16.04 13.90
C HIS A 50 -18.78 15.39 12.50
N GLY A 51 -18.02 15.96 11.57
CA GLY A 51 -17.93 15.40 10.23
C GLY A 51 -16.92 16.07 9.30
N VAL A 52 -16.97 15.65 8.04
CA VAL A 52 -16.23 16.24 6.93
C VAL A 52 -17.17 16.48 5.76
N LYS A 53 -16.87 17.51 4.96
CA LYS A 53 -17.45 17.68 3.63
C LYS A 53 -16.37 17.46 2.59
N PHE A 54 -16.63 16.57 1.63
CA PHE A 54 -15.66 16.26 0.58
C PHE A 54 -15.50 17.45 -0.39
N LYS A 55 -14.30 17.61 -0.94
CA LYS A 55 -14.05 18.53 -2.05
C LYS A 55 -14.18 17.76 -3.39
N ASN A 56 -13.46 18.19 -4.42
CA ASN A 56 -13.40 17.61 -5.77
C ASN A 56 -12.48 16.38 -5.86
N PHE A 57 -12.42 15.56 -4.81
CA PHE A 57 -11.57 14.38 -4.75
C PHE A 57 -12.41 13.12 -4.64
N VAL A 58 -12.10 12.14 -5.47
CA VAL A 58 -12.74 10.82 -5.52
C VAL A 58 -11.74 9.73 -5.19
N GLY A 59 -12.20 8.58 -4.72
CA GLY A 59 -11.30 7.48 -4.38
C GLY A 59 -11.78 6.64 -3.21
N VAL A 60 -10.83 5.97 -2.55
CA VAL A 60 -11.11 5.05 -1.44
C VAL A 60 -10.20 5.34 -0.27
N ILE A 61 -10.78 5.33 0.93
CA ILE A 61 -10.09 5.48 2.21
C ILE A 61 -10.41 4.26 3.08
N GLN A 62 -9.37 3.58 3.56
CA GLN A 62 -9.46 2.51 4.55
C GLN A 62 -8.95 3.03 5.88
N ILE A 63 -9.78 2.98 6.93
CA ILE A 63 -9.42 3.29 8.32
C ILE A 63 -9.83 2.09 9.17
N GLY A 64 -8.85 1.33 9.65
CA GLY A 64 -9.10 0.09 10.39
C GLY A 64 -10.06 -0.85 9.62
N GLY A 65 -11.18 -1.19 10.26
CA GLY A 65 -12.25 -2.04 9.71
C GLY A 65 -13.18 -1.37 8.68
N THR A 66 -13.02 -0.06 8.46
CA THR A 66 -13.99 0.78 7.74
C THR A 66 -13.45 1.26 6.40
N THR A 67 -14.24 1.09 5.36
CA THR A 67 -13.94 1.52 3.99
C THR A 67 -14.90 2.64 3.60
N ILE A 68 -14.35 3.80 3.24
CA ILE A 68 -15.09 4.97 2.74
C ILE A 68 -14.77 5.10 1.26
N GLU A 69 -15.78 4.98 0.40
CA GLU A 69 -15.66 5.23 -1.04
C GLU A 69 -16.29 6.57 -1.38
N ILE A 70 -15.52 7.42 -2.06
CA ILE A 70 -15.93 8.75 -2.52
C ILE A 70 -16.11 8.67 -4.02
N LEU A 71 -17.36 8.71 -4.46
CA LEU A 71 -17.78 8.53 -5.84
C LEU A 71 -17.82 9.88 -6.58
N PRO A 72 -17.48 9.91 -7.88
CA PRO A 72 -17.64 11.10 -8.71
C PRO A 72 -19.13 11.46 -8.86
N LYS A 73 -19.43 12.75 -8.95
CA LYS A 73 -20.79 13.23 -9.17
C LYS A 73 -20.89 13.76 -10.60
N ALA A 74 -21.40 12.96 -11.54
CA ALA A 74 -21.87 13.55 -12.80
C ALA A 74 -23.32 13.99 -12.64
N ASP A 75 -23.66 15.07 -13.32
CA ASP A 75 -24.84 15.89 -13.10
C ASP A 75 -26.19 15.16 -12.92
N LYS A 76 -26.93 15.65 -11.91
CA LYS A 76 -28.39 15.81 -11.81
C LYS A 76 -29.31 14.66 -12.28
N LEU A 77 -29.17 13.48 -11.71
CA LEU A 77 -30.33 12.61 -11.51
C LEU A 77 -30.55 12.44 -10.01
N ASN A 78 -31.56 13.17 -9.52
CA ASN A 78 -31.99 13.17 -8.13
C ASN A 78 -32.73 11.86 -7.83
N THR A 79 -32.00 10.77 -7.58
CA THR A 79 -32.48 9.63 -6.77
C THR A 79 -31.29 8.80 -6.33
N ALA A 80 -30.81 8.99 -5.09
CA ALA A 80 -29.75 8.17 -4.50
C ALA A 80 -30.21 6.72 -4.25
N SER A 81 -30.48 5.94 -5.30
CA SER A 81 -30.74 4.51 -5.24
C SER A 81 -29.43 3.73 -5.24
N ASP A 82 -29.43 2.55 -4.63
CA ASP A 82 -28.26 1.66 -4.61
C ASP A 82 -27.80 1.26 -6.03
N SER A 83 -28.72 1.26 -7.01
CA SER A 83 -28.42 1.02 -8.41
C SER A 83 -27.54 2.10 -9.05
N GLU A 84 -27.71 3.37 -8.67
CA GLU A 84 -26.86 4.46 -9.19
C GLU A 84 -25.45 4.42 -8.57
N LYS A 85 -25.33 4.07 -7.29
CA LYS A 85 -24.03 3.94 -6.63
C LYS A 85 -23.18 2.85 -7.26
N ASP A 86 -23.77 1.74 -7.69
CA ASP A 86 -23.03 0.66 -8.39
C ASP A 86 -22.50 1.12 -9.76
N ILE A 87 -23.27 1.94 -10.49
CA ILE A 87 -22.82 2.55 -11.76
C ILE A 87 -21.63 3.47 -11.50
N TRP A 88 -21.74 4.36 -10.51
CA TRP A 88 -20.67 5.30 -10.17
C TRP A 88 -19.44 4.63 -9.56
N HIS A 89 -19.62 3.54 -8.83
CA HIS A 89 -18.54 2.68 -8.37
C HIS A 89 -17.77 2.11 -9.57
N LYS A 90 -18.46 1.57 -10.58
CA LYS A 90 -17.81 1.10 -11.83
C LYS A 90 -17.06 2.22 -12.56
N VAL A 91 -17.62 3.42 -12.59
CA VAL A 91 -16.94 4.58 -13.18
C VAL A 91 -15.67 4.90 -12.39
N LEU A 92 -15.75 5.00 -11.07
CA LEU A 92 -14.61 5.23 -10.19
C LEU A 92 -13.50 4.19 -10.43
N LEU A 93 -13.85 2.91 -10.55
CA LEU A 93 -12.90 1.84 -10.87
C LEU A 93 -12.19 2.08 -12.21
N LYS A 94 -12.93 2.45 -13.26
CA LYS A 94 -12.36 2.80 -14.57
C LYS A 94 -11.45 4.03 -14.48
N MET A 95 -11.88 5.07 -13.75
CA MET A 95 -11.09 6.28 -13.52
C MET A 95 -9.73 5.93 -12.87
N LEU A 96 -9.77 5.09 -11.85
CA LEU A 96 -8.60 4.72 -11.06
C LEU A 96 -7.62 3.86 -11.84
N ALA A 97 -8.13 2.93 -12.66
CA ALA A 97 -7.30 2.15 -13.56
C ALA A 97 -6.54 3.03 -14.57
N GLN A 98 -7.20 4.04 -15.13
CA GLN A 98 -6.61 4.99 -16.09
C GLN A 98 -5.57 5.93 -15.44
N CYS A 99 -5.85 6.43 -14.24
CA CYS A 99 -5.00 7.43 -13.57
C CYS A 99 -3.67 6.89 -13.08
N LYS A 100 -3.61 5.61 -12.70
CA LYS A 100 -2.39 4.96 -12.18
C LYS A 100 -1.70 4.04 -13.20
N LYS A 101 -2.12 4.06 -14.47
CA LYS A 101 -1.54 3.25 -15.57
C LYS A 101 -1.49 1.76 -15.24
N ILE A 102 -2.58 1.21 -14.70
CA ILE A 102 -2.67 -0.22 -14.41
C ILE A 102 -3.16 -0.92 -15.65
N LYS A 103 -2.66 -2.13 -15.90
CA LYS A 103 -3.20 -3.00 -16.94
C LYS A 103 -4.64 -3.37 -16.56
N VAL A 104 -5.61 -2.63 -17.12
CA VAL A 104 -7.05 -2.89 -16.99
C VAL A 104 -7.38 -4.36 -17.29
N ASN A 105 -6.62 -4.99 -18.20
CA ASN A 105 -6.80 -6.38 -18.61
C ASN A 105 -6.60 -7.42 -17.48
N ALA A 106 -5.91 -7.10 -16.39
CA ALA A 106 -5.78 -7.99 -15.23
C ALA A 106 -7.04 -7.99 -14.35
N VAL A 107 -7.83 -6.92 -14.45
CA VAL A 107 -9.09 -6.72 -13.74
C VAL A 107 -10.20 -7.08 -14.72
N SER A 108 -10.45 -8.38 -14.88
CA SER A 108 -11.56 -8.80 -15.74
C SER A 108 -12.87 -8.21 -15.19
N GLU A 109 -13.79 -7.78 -16.07
CA GLU A 109 -15.13 -7.36 -15.65
C GLU A 109 -15.83 -8.44 -14.83
N ALA A 110 -15.50 -9.72 -15.06
CA ALA A 110 -15.99 -10.85 -14.29
C ALA A 110 -15.46 -10.87 -12.84
N SER A 111 -14.23 -10.41 -12.60
CA SER A 111 -13.66 -10.25 -11.25
C SER A 111 -14.36 -9.12 -10.49
N LEU A 112 -14.67 -8.02 -11.18
CA LEU A 112 -15.43 -6.89 -10.63
C LEU A 112 -16.89 -7.26 -10.32
N ARG A 113 -17.48 -8.17 -11.11
CA ARG A 113 -18.86 -8.65 -10.91
C ARG A 113 -18.99 -9.74 -9.86
N LYS A 114 -17.92 -10.52 -9.58
CA LYS A 114 -18.04 -11.76 -8.80
C LYS A 114 -18.18 -11.56 -7.29
N ARG A 115 -17.75 -10.43 -6.72
CA ARG A 115 -17.93 -10.10 -5.30
C ARG A 115 -17.88 -8.58 -5.12
N ASN A 116 -18.55 -8.06 -4.08
CA ASN A 116 -18.46 -6.68 -3.58
C ASN A 116 -17.06 -6.37 -3.02
N HIS A 117 -16.00 -6.65 -3.77
CA HIS A 117 -14.63 -6.33 -3.39
C HIS A 117 -14.45 -4.83 -3.51
N SER A 118 -14.01 -4.19 -2.43
CA SER A 118 -13.50 -2.83 -2.53
C SER A 118 -12.37 -2.81 -3.55
N LEU A 119 -12.20 -1.70 -4.26
CA LEU A 119 -11.07 -1.53 -5.17
C LEU A 119 -9.72 -1.83 -4.51
N LEU A 120 -9.58 -1.51 -3.22
CA LEU A 120 -8.37 -1.81 -2.46
C LEU A 120 -8.08 -3.32 -2.41
N ASP A 121 -9.10 -4.15 -2.24
CA ASP A 121 -8.94 -5.61 -2.24
C ASP A 121 -8.42 -6.09 -3.60
N LEU A 122 -8.92 -5.54 -4.70
CA LEU A 122 -8.42 -5.87 -6.04
C LEU A 122 -6.94 -5.46 -6.23
N TYR A 123 -6.54 -4.29 -5.74
CA TYR A 123 -5.14 -3.87 -5.73
C TYR A 123 -4.26 -4.82 -4.92
N PHE A 124 -4.77 -5.24 -3.76
CA PHE A 124 -4.06 -6.16 -2.89
C PHE A 124 -3.94 -7.53 -3.56
N GLU A 125 -5.00 -8.05 -4.17
CA GLU A 125 -4.96 -9.31 -4.94
C GLU A 125 -3.91 -9.26 -6.05
N LEU A 126 -3.90 -8.19 -6.85
CA LEU A 126 -2.92 -8.02 -7.92
C LEU A 126 -1.49 -7.99 -7.34
N TYR A 127 -1.27 -7.23 -6.27
CA TYR A 127 0.02 -7.17 -5.60
C TYR A 127 0.48 -8.55 -5.11
N LEU A 128 -0.40 -9.29 -4.43
CA LEU A 128 -0.09 -10.62 -3.89
C LEU A 128 0.20 -11.62 -5.00
N SER A 129 -0.51 -11.53 -6.13
CA SER A 129 -0.26 -12.33 -7.32
C SER A 129 1.14 -12.05 -7.90
N GLU A 130 1.50 -10.79 -8.08
CA GLU A 130 2.83 -10.40 -8.57
C GLU A 130 3.95 -10.86 -7.63
N VAL A 131 3.79 -10.67 -6.32
CA VAL A 131 4.76 -11.13 -5.31
C VAL A 131 4.90 -12.64 -5.32
N LYS A 132 3.80 -13.38 -5.43
CA LYS A 132 3.81 -14.85 -5.54
C LYS A 132 4.60 -15.30 -6.75
N GLN A 133 4.40 -14.67 -7.91
CA GLN A 133 5.17 -14.98 -9.12
C GLN A 133 6.66 -14.71 -8.94
N LEU A 134 7.03 -13.64 -8.22
CA LEU A 134 8.43 -13.32 -7.94
C LEU A 134 9.08 -14.35 -7.01
N LEU A 135 8.38 -14.81 -5.98
CA LEU A 135 8.87 -15.88 -5.10
C LEU A 135 9.09 -17.18 -5.88
N GLN A 136 8.17 -17.56 -6.77
CA GLN A 136 8.30 -18.74 -7.62
C GLN A 136 9.46 -18.65 -8.61
N LYS A 137 9.71 -17.47 -9.18
CA LYS A 137 10.85 -17.22 -10.08
C LYS A 137 12.19 -17.08 -9.35
N GLY A 138 12.15 -16.83 -8.04
CA GLY A 138 13.29 -16.56 -7.20
C GLY A 138 13.53 -15.06 -7.00
N LEU A 139 13.76 -14.68 -5.74
CA LEU A 139 14.04 -13.29 -5.40
C LEU A 139 15.44 -12.84 -5.85
N ILE A 140 15.59 -11.55 -6.15
CA ILE A 140 16.89 -10.98 -6.53
C ILE A 140 17.83 -11.07 -5.33
N LYS A 141 19.01 -11.64 -5.57
CA LYS A 141 20.13 -11.64 -4.63
C LYS A 141 21.18 -10.63 -5.08
N LYS A 142 21.96 -10.11 -4.13
CA LYS A 142 23.11 -9.27 -4.44
C LYS A 142 24.29 -9.66 -3.55
N TYR A 143 25.50 -9.39 -4.04
CA TYR A 143 26.69 -9.51 -3.21
C TYR A 143 26.78 -8.31 -2.27
N ASN A 144 26.79 -8.59 -0.97
CA ASN A 144 27.01 -7.61 0.08
C ASN A 144 28.34 -7.89 0.77
N TYR A 145 29.07 -6.84 1.13
CA TYR A 145 30.27 -6.98 1.96
C TYR A 145 29.86 -7.05 3.42
N LYS A 146 30.26 -8.14 4.09
CA LYS A 146 30.11 -8.33 5.53
C LYS A 146 31.48 -8.22 6.19
N ASN A 147 31.55 -7.42 7.25
CA ASN A 147 32.71 -7.29 8.13
C ASN A 147 32.37 -8.02 9.43
N ASP A 148 33.10 -9.07 9.77
CA ASP A 148 32.77 -9.91 10.92
C ASP A 148 34.03 -10.54 11.54
N ASN A 149 33.95 -10.92 12.82
CA ASN A 149 35.03 -11.58 13.53
C ASN A 149 34.74 -13.09 13.61
N VAL A 150 35.37 -13.86 12.70
CA VAL A 150 35.03 -15.25 12.41
C VAL A 150 36.14 -16.21 12.86
N LEU A 151 35.78 -17.46 13.17
CA LEU A 151 36.74 -18.48 13.62
C LEU A 151 37.67 -19.00 12.51
N ALA A 152 37.33 -18.74 11.24
CA ALA A 152 38.10 -19.18 10.09
C ALA A 152 38.33 -18.03 9.12
N LEU A 153 39.53 -17.96 8.56
CA LEU A 153 39.89 -16.93 7.59
C LEU A 153 39.07 -17.11 6.30
N LYS A 154 38.05 -16.28 6.10
CA LYS A 154 37.24 -16.21 4.87
C LYS A 154 37.26 -14.80 4.31
N GLY A 155 37.62 -14.67 3.03
CA GLY A 155 37.72 -13.38 2.36
C GLY A 155 38.99 -12.60 2.74
N ARG A 156 38.91 -11.27 2.76
CA ARG A 156 40.06 -10.39 3.03
C ARG A 156 40.18 -10.12 4.52
N LEU A 157 41.36 -10.32 5.11
CA LEU A 157 41.64 -9.93 6.49
C LEU A 157 41.70 -8.41 6.63
N ASN A 158 41.00 -7.85 7.63
CA ASN A 158 41.16 -6.47 8.03
C ASN A 158 42.20 -6.40 9.16
N PHE A 159 43.46 -6.20 8.78
CA PHE A 159 44.59 -6.23 9.72
C PHE A 159 44.42 -5.29 10.92
N ALA A 160 44.00 -4.05 10.68
CA ALA A 160 43.84 -3.05 11.74
C ALA A 160 42.83 -3.54 12.81
N LYS A 161 41.61 -3.91 12.38
CA LYS A 161 40.58 -4.42 13.29
C LYS A 161 40.93 -5.79 13.90
N ASN A 162 41.65 -6.63 13.15
CA ASN A 162 42.05 -7.94 13.64
C ASN A 162 43.07 -7.83 14.79
N ILE A 163 44.08 -6.97 14.64
CA ILE A 163 45.06 -6.72 15.70
C ILE A 163 44.35 -6.12 16.92
N GLU A 164 43.45 -5.14 16.71
CA GLU A 164 42.67 -4.52 17.79
C GLU A 164 41.83 -5.52 18.58
N GLN A 165 41.10 -6.43 17.91
CA GLN A 165 40.11 -7.30 18.57
C GLN A 165 40.66 -8.68 18.97
N ASN A 166 41.68 -9.19 18.28
CA ASN A 166 42.13 -10.58 18.39
C ASN A 166 43.58 -10.72 18.86
N LEU A 167 44.18 -9.67 19.45
CA LEU A 167 45.54 -9.73 20.00
C LEU A 167 45.71 -10.88 21.01
N ILE A 168 44.72 -11.04 21.90
CA ILE A 168 44.65 -12.10 22.90
C ILE A 168 43.90 -13.33 22.34
N ARG A 169 42.82 -13.09 21.59
CA ARG A 169 41.93 -14.13 21.04
C ARG A 169 42.33 -14.55 19.64
N GLN A 170 43.46 -15.24 19.54
CA GLN A 170 44.08 -15.63 18.27
C GLN A 170 43.31 -16.72 17.50
N GLU A 171 42.26 -17.30 18.12
CA GLU A 171 41.35 -18.24 17.47
C GLU A 171 40.36 -17.58 16.49
N ARG A 172 40.44 -16.25 16.31
CA ARG A 172 39.51 -15.46 15.48
C ARG A 172 40.22 -14.54 14.50
N PHE A 173 39.52 -14.27 13.40
CA PHE A 173 39.97 -13.44 12.30
C PHE A 173 38.90 -12.40 11.97
N PHE A 174 39.25 -11.12 12.03
CA PHE A 174 38.38 -10.04 11.57
C PHE A 174 38.48 -9.90 10.06
N THR A 175 37.48 -10.36 9.32
CA THR A 175 37.51 -10.38 7.85
C THR A 175 36.38 -9.58 7.21
N THR A 176 36.67 -9.08 6.01
CA THR A 176 35.70 -8.56 5.05
C THR A 176 35.48 -9.62 3.98
N HIS A 177 34.27 -10.16 3.89
CA HIS A 177 33.92 -11.17 2.88
C HIS A 177 32.60 -10.82 2.20
N GLN A 178 32.42 -11.32 0.98
CA GLN A 178 31.17 -11.15 0.25
C GLN A 178 30.18 -12.25 0.65
N VAL A 179 28.94 -11.85 0.92
CA VAL A 179 27.81 -12.74 1.17
C VAL A 179 26.80 -12.52 0.05
N TYR A 180 26.31 -13.62 -0.52
CA TYR A 180 25.28 -13.59 -1.55
C TYR A 180 23.92 -13.83 -0.90
N ASP A 181 23.18 -12.75 -0.62
CA ASP A 181 21.95 -12.79 0.16
C ASP A 181 20.80 -12.04 -0.53
N TYR A 182 19.62 -12.09 0.08
CA TYR A 182 18.40 -11.42 -0.38
C TYR A 182 18.27 -9.98 0.11
N ASP A 183 19.33 -9.41 0.71
CA ASP A 183 19.33 -8.06 1.28
C ASP A 183 19.40 -7.01 0.16
N HIS A 184 18.29 -6.88 -0.57
CA HIS A 184 18.09 -6.01 -1.72
C HIS A 184 16.90 -5.10 -1.48
N ILE A 185 17.02 -3.81 -1.81
CA ILE A 185 16.00 -2.80 -1.53
C ILE A 185 14.64 -3.13 -2.16
N ALA A 186 14.62 -3.73 -3.35
CA ALA A 186 13.39 -4.21 -3.97
C ALA A 186 12.67 -5.25 -3.09
N ASN A 187 13.40 -6.23 -2.54
CA ASN A 187 12.80 -7.26 -1.68
C ASN A 187 12.34 -6.66 -0.35
N GLN A 188 13.11 -5.72 0.22
CA GLN A 188 12.73 -4.99 1.43
C GLN A 188 11.42 -4.20 1.23
N ILE A 189 11.25 -3.55 0.07
CA ILE A 189 10.01 -2.84 -0.29
C ILE A 189 8.84 -3.81 -0.37
N LEU A 190 9.00 -4.94 -1.05
CA LEU A 190 7.94 -5.93 -1.17
C LEU A 190 7.53 -6.50 0.19
N TYR A 191 8.53 -6.86 1.00
CA TYR A 191 8.32 -7.38 2.35
C TYR A 191 7.60 -6.34 3.23
N LYS A 192 8.04 -5.08 3.21
CA LYS A 192 7.40 -4.01 3.98
C LYS A 192 5.95 -3.78 3.54
N ALA A 193 5.68 -3.79 2.23
CA ALA A 193 4.32 -3.64 1.72
C ALA A 193 3.42 -4.81 2.14
N LEU A 194 3.91 -6.06 2.15
CA LEU A 194 3.15 -7.21 2.68
C LEU A 194 2.79 -7.00 4.16
N LYS A 195 3.74 -6.54 4.98
CA LYS A 195 3.48 -6.25 6.40
C LYS A 195 2.44 -5.14 6.59
N VAL A 196 2.48 -4.08 5.77
CA VAL A 196 1.48 -3.01 5.80
C VAL A 196 0.11 -3.53 5.35
N LEU A 197 0.04 -4.35 4.30
CA LEU A 197 -1.23 -4.94 3.86
C LEU A 197 -1.88 -5.79 4.95
N LYS A 198 -1.06 -6.52 5.73
CA LYS A 198 -1.55 -7.31 6.86
C LYS A 198 -2.27 -6.45 7.91
N THR A 199 -1.88 -5.19 8.11
CA THR A 199 -2.45 -4.33 9.14
C THR A 199 -3.69 -3.55 8.69
N ILE A 200 -3.95 -3.47 7.39
CA ILE A 200 -5.08 -2.70 6.82
C ILE A 200 -6.12 -3.56 6.10
N SER A 201 -5.77 -4.80 5.72
CA SER A 201 -6.69 -5.69 5.04
C SER A 201 -7.73 -6.24 6.01
N ASN A 202 -9.00 -6.22 5.60
CA ASN A 202 -10.12 -6.81 6.35
C ASN A 202 -10.67 -8.09 5.71
N ASN A 203 -10.07 -8.51 4.60
CA ASN A 203 -10.50 -9.66 3.83
C ASN A 203 -9.70 -10.88 4.30
N SER A 204 -10.38 -11.85 4.91
CA SER A 204 -9.74 -13.05 5.48
C SER A 204 -8.94 -13.84 4.44
N PHE A 205 -9.41 -13.90 3.19
CA PHE A 205 -8.71 -14.57 2.10
C PHE A 205 -7.39 -13.87 1.74
N LEU A 206 -7.39 -12.53 1.75
CA LEU A 206 -6.18 -11.75 1.53
C LEU A 206 -5.21 -11.89 2.68
N ILE A 207 -5.70 -11.84 3.94
CA ILE A 207 -4.87 -12.01 5.14
C ILE A 207 -4.17 -13.37 5.13
N ASP A 208 -4.91 -14.44 4.83
CA ASP A 208 -4.36 -15.79 4.71
C ASP A 208 -3.27 -15.86 3.63
N THR A 209 -3.52 -15.28 2.46
CA THR A 209 -2.54 -15.21 1.38
C THR A 209 -1.31 -14.39 1.76
N ILE A 210 -1.49 -13.25 2.43
CA ILE A 210 -0.39 -12.41 2.94
C ILE A 210 0.47 -13.21 3.93
N ASN A 211 -0.14 -13.93 4.87
CA ASN A 211 0.58 -14.72 5.86
C ASN A 211 1.41 -15.83 5.21
N ARG A 212 0.85 -16.55 4.22
CA ARG A 212 1.63 -17.55 3.45
C ARG A 212 2.84 -16.91 2.76
N LEU A 213 2.63 -15.80 2.04
CA LEU A 213 3.73 -15.13 1.35
C LEU A 213 4.79 -14.58 2.31
N LEU A 214 4.39 -14.13 3.50
CA LEU A 214 5.32 -13.68 4.54
C LEU A 214 6.15 -14.84 5.10
N LEU A 215 5.57 -16.04 5.23
CA LEU A 215 6.29 -17.25 5.66
C LEU A 215 7.27 -17.75 4.59
N ASP A 216 6.89 -17.64 3.32
CA ASP A 216 7.74 -18.03 2.18
C ASP A 216 8.88 -17.02 1.91
N PHE A 217 8.78 -15.81 2.48
CA PHE A 217 9.80 -14.78 2.31
C PHE A 217 11.06 -15.13 3.11
N PRO A 218 12.26 -14.99 2.53
CA PRO A 218 13.49 -15.17 3.29
C PRO A 218 13.64 -14.10 4.37
N GLU A 219 14.56 -14.32 5.31
CA GLU A 219 14.92 -13.31 6.29
C GLU A 219 15.44 -12.04 5.59
N ILE A 220 14.71 -10.94 5.75
CA ILE A 220 15.02 -9.65 5.16
C ILE A 220 15.02 -8.60 6.26
N LYS A 221 16.04 -7.73 6.23
CA LYS A 221 16.14 -6.60 7.14
C LYS A 221 15.01 -5.60 6.89
N GLU A 222 14.31 -5.24 7.96
CA GLU A 222 13.30 -4.21 7.89
C GLU A 222 13.95 -2.82 7.80
N VAL A 223 13.48 -2.04 6.83
CA VAL A 223 13.94 -0.67 6.60
C VAL A 223 12.72 0.24 6.49
N GLU A 224 12.84 1.45 7.00
CA GLU A 224 11.85 2.50 6.78
C GLU A 224 11.87 2.92 5.29
N ILE A 225 10.82 2.58 4.55
CA ILE A 225 10.74 2.84 3.11
C ILE A 225 10.22 4.25 2.86
N LYS A 226 11.10 5.11 2.34
CA LYS A 226 10.77 6.48 1.88
C LYS A 226 10.69 6.56 0.37
N LYS A 227 10.10 7.64 -0.15
CA LYS A 227 10.00 7.92 -1.60
C LYS A 227 11.34 7.75 -2.34
N ALA A 228 12.44 8.23 -1.75
CA ALA A 228 13.78 8.13 -2.31
C ALA A 228 14.26 6.69 -2.56
N HIS A 229 13.75 5.68 -1.84
CA HIS A 229 14.11 4.29 -2.09
C HIS A 229 13.53 3.77 -3.41
N PHE A 230 12.35 4.26 -3.79
CA PHE A 230 11.75 3.94 -5.09
C PHE A 230 12.51 4.60 -6.22
N ASP A 231 13.01 5.82 -6.02
CA ASP A 231 13.73 6.57 -7.06
C ASP A 231 15.13 5.99 -7.31
N LYS A 232 15.71 5.28 -6.33
CA LYS A 232 16.96 4.52 -6.45
C LYS A 232 16.83 3.21 -7.24
N LEU A 233 15.61 2.73 -7.49
CA LEU A 233 15.40 1.48 -8.22
C LEU A 233 15.57 1.72 -9.72
N ILE A 234 16.72 1.30 -10.25
CA ILE A 234 16.98 1.32 -11.69
C ILE A 234 16.23 0.13 -12.32
N SER A 235 15.37 0.42 -13.30
CA SER A 235 14.73 -0.62 -14.10
C SER A 235 15.77 -1.19 -15.07
N ASN A 236 16.07 -2.47 -14.91
CA ASN A 236 16.98 -3.24 -15.76
C ASN A 236 16.38 -4.62 -16.02
N ARG A 237 17.03 -5.45 -16.86
CA ARG A 237 16.52 -6.78 -17.21
C ARG A 237 16.24 -7.69 -15.99
N LYS A 238 17.01 -7.55 -14.91
CA LYS A 238 16.83 -8.34 -13.67
C LYS A 238 15.67 -7.82 -12.81
N THR A 239 15.43 -6.49 -12.81
CA THR A 239 14.35 -5.86 -12.04
C THR A 239 13.04 -5.70 -12.81
N ALA A 240 13.03 -6.00 -14.12
CA ALA A 240 11.86 -5.87 -14.97
C ALA A 240 10.62 -6.61 -14.44
N ALA A 241 10.82 -7.83 -13.92
CA ALA A 241 9.74 -8.62 -13.32
C ALA A 241 9.15 -7.98 -12.05
N TYR A 242 9.89 -7.12 -11.37
CA TYR A 242 9.47 -6.46 -10.13
C TYR A 242 8.68 -5.19 -10.40
N ASN A 243 8.69 -4.65 -11.62
CA ASN A 243 8.17 -3.33 -11.91
C ASN A 243 6.70 -3.17 -11.47
N GLU A 244 5.84 -4.14 -11.75
CA GLU A 244 4.42 -4.06 -11.36
C GLU A 244 4.25 -4.19 -9.84
N ALA A 245 4.90 -5.16 -9.21
CA ALA A 245 4.89 -5.30 -7.75
C ALA A 245 5.39 -4.04 -7.03
N ILE A 246 6.48 -3.42 -7.52
CA ILE A 246 7.05 -2.18 -6.98
C ILE A 246 6.09 -1.01 -7.18
N LYS A 247 5.44 -0.89 -8.34
CA LYS A 247 4.45 0.17 -8.58
C LYS A 247 3.30 0.11 -7.57
N ILE A 248 2.77 -1.08 -7.33
CA ILE A 248 1.67 -1.26 -6.38
C ILE A 248 2.17 -1.08 -4.93
N ALA A 249 3.36 -1.60 -4.60
CA ALA A 249 3.99 -1.36 -3.29
C ALA A 249 4.24 0.12 -3.02
N LYS A 250 4.65 0.90 -4.04
CA LYS A 250 4.81 2.35 -3.95
C LYS A 250 3.49 3.03 -3.63
N MET A 251 2.41 2.60 -4.27
CA MET A 251 1.07 3.10 -3.99
C MET A 251 0.64 2.78 -2.56
N ILE A 252 0.84 1.56 -2.08
CA ILE A 252 0.48 1.17 -0.71
C ILE A 252 1.31 1.96 0.30
N LEU A 253 2.63 1.92 0.19
CA LEU A 253 3.54 2.46 1.21
C LEU A 253 3.55 3.99 1.28
N LEU A 254 3.41 4.70 0.16
CA LEU A 254 3.43 6.16 0.16
C LEU A 254 2.09 6.80 0.53
N ASN A 255 0.99 6.05 0.45
CA ASN A 255 -0.34 6.52 0.85
C ASN A 255 -0.79 5.94 2.20
N TYR A 256 0.07 5.12 2.82
CA TYR A 256 -0.14 4.57 4.14
C TYR A 256 0.27 5.60 5.19
N SER A 257 -0.67 5.95 6.06
CA SER A 257 -0.43 6.78 7.22
C SER A 257 -0.52 5.89 8.47
N PRO A 258 0.62 5.41 9.02
CA PRO A 258 0.63 4.74 10.31
C PRO A 258 0.19 5.74 11.39
N ASP A 259 -0.37 5.22 12.48
CA ASP A 259 -0.94 5.99 13.60
C ASP A 259 -0.29 7.37 13.82
N ILE A 260 -1.00 8.39 13.35
CA ILE A 260 -0.69 9.78 13.66
C ILE A 260 -1.22 10.02 15.08
N LYS A 261 -0.33 9.87 16.06
CA LYS A 261 -0.47 10.30 17.46
C LYS A 261 -1.87 10.09 18.06
N GLY A 262 -2.17 8.85 18.48
CA GLY A 262 -3.16 8.60 19.53
C GLY A 262 -4.48 7.97 19.11
N GLY A 263 -4.54 7.30 17.95
CA GLY A 263 -5.73 6.52 17.58
C GLY A 263 -5.33 5.20 16.94
N ASP A 264 -5.74 4.08 17.54
CA ASP A 264 -5.36 2.69 17.24
C ASP A 264 -5.63 2.18 15.81
N GLU A 265 -6.06 3.02 14.87
CA GLU A 265 -6.46 2.61 13.53
C GLU A 265 -5.53 3.16 12.44
N ASN A 266 -4.91 2.24 11.71
CA ASN A 266 -4.09 2.53 10.53
C ASN A 266 -4.95 3.01 9.36
N MET A 267 -4.41 3.93 8.55
CA MET A 267 -5.13 4.54 7.43
C MET A 267 -4.39 4.35 6.09
N LEU A 268 -5.13 4.00 5.05
CA LEU A 268 -4.68 4.03 3.65
C LEU A 268 -5.69 4.85 2.83
N ALA A 269 -5.21 5.90 2.16
CA ALA A 269 -6.08 6.78 1.37
C ALA A 269 -5.58 6.91 -0.08
N LEU A 270 -6.39 6.49 -1.03
CA LEU A 270 -6.14 6.64 -2.46
C LEU A 270 -7.14 7.64 -3.04
N LEU A 271 -6.78 8.92 -3.01
CA LEU A 271 -7.62 10.04 -3.45
C LEU A 271 -7.09 10.72 -4.72
N PHE A 272 -8.00 11.19 -5.55
CA PHE A 272 -7.73 11.70 -6.89
C PHE A 272 -8.58 12.91 -7.16
N ASP A 273 -7.97 13.99 -7.64
CA ASP A 273 -8.71 15.16 -8.10
C ASP A 273 -9.52 14.78 -9.36
N ILE A 274 -10.83 14.99 -9.34
CA ILE A 274 -11.71 14.61 -10.45
C ILE A 274 -11.44 15.44 -11.72
N ASN A 275 -11.03 16.71 -11.58
CA ASN A 275 -10.89 17.64 -12.70
C ASN A 275 -9.90 17.15 -13.77
N PRO A 276 -8.65 16.78 -13.45
CA PRO A 276 -7.71 16.23 -14.44
C PRO A 276 -8.11 14.84 -14.95
N VAL A 277 -8.97 14.11 -14.23
CA VAL A 277 -9.37 12.74 -14.56
C VAL A 277 -10.50 12.75 -15.60
N LEU A 278 -11.50 13.61 -15.43
CA LEU A 278 -12.55 13.85 -16.42
C LEU A 278 -11.96 14.21 -17.80
N ASN A 279 -10.97 15.10 -17.84
CA ASN A 279 -10.29 15.50 -19.08
C ASN A 279 -9.61 14.32 -19.80
N LYS A 280 -9.16 13.29 -19.08
CA LYS A 280 -8.54 12.09 -19.68
C LYS A 280 -9.55 11.06 -20.15
N ILE A 281 -10.77 11.10 -19.64
CA ILE A 281 -11.82 10.11 -19.90
C ILE A 281 -12.78 10.62 -20.98
N GLY A 282 -13.08 11.92 -21.01
CA GLY A 282 -13.87 12.56 -22.06
C GLY A 282 -13.11 12.80 -23.38
N ALA A 283 -11.84 12.40 -23.46
CA ALA A 283 -11.01 12.47 -24.67
C ALA A 283 -11.10 11.20 -25.55
N TYR A 284 -12.09 10.32 -25.33
CA TYR A 284 -12.40 9.15 -26.13
C TYR A 284 -13.90 9.01 -26.36
#